data_AF-A0A964KVP5-F1
#
_entry.id   AF-A0A964KVP5-F1
#
_cell.length_a   1.000
_cell.length_b   1.000
_cell.length_c   1.000
_cell.angle_alpha   90.00
_cell.angle_beta   90.00
_cell.angle_gamma   90.00
#
_symmetry.space_group_name_H-M   'P 1'
#
loop_
_entity.id
_entity.type
_entity.pdbx_description
1 polymer ?
#
loop_
_entity_poly.entity_id
_entity_poly.type
_entity_poly.pdbx_seq_one_letter_code
_entity_poly.pdbx_strand_id
1 'polypeptide(L)'
;MSTTPIEVSATRDRELVRSLITGDRWITAHALADLDDGEFPRTRCFVARRGATPIALGMEYSGWAPQPLHLYGEPEGIATILQHGIRPRAAWVPTPIGGNPVLDLTYETEKINPMLRMGLTRAEFVPYTGPAAALVVPLIPSDAQALNHLYQLGFAAWLPPLAVAEGVYRGIHRNGKLVAAAGTHVVGRRERIAVVGNVLTASSARGNG
;
A
#
# COMPACT_ATOMS: atom_id res chain seq x y z
N MET A 1 -4.26 18.51 -36.52
CA MET A 1 -3.20 17.51 -36.30
C MET A 1 -3.88 16.26 -35.78
N SER A 2 -3.74 15.11 -36.45
CA SER A 2 -4.32 13.86 -35.96
C SER A 2 -3.52 13.43 -34.72
N THR A 3 -4.14 13.53 -33.55
CA THR A 3 -3.58 12.99 -32.32
C THR A 3 -3.60 11.47 -32.42
N THR A 4 -2.43 10.84 -32.27
CA THR A 4 -2.33 9.39 -32.22
C THR A 4 -3.27 8.86 -31.13
N PRO A 5 -4.12 7.84 -31.41
CA PRO A 5 -5.06 7.33 -30.43
C PRO A 5 -4.32 6.75 -29.22
N ILE A 6 -4.99 6.80 -28.06
CA ILE A 6 -4.51 6.15 -26.84
C ILE A 6 -5.05 4.72 -26.81
N GLU A 7 -4.15 3.75 -26.77
CA GLU A 7 -4.49 2.33 -26.67
C GLU A 7 -4.22 1.82 -25.26
N VAL A 8 -5.15 1.03 -24.71
CA VAL A 8 -5.02 0.42 -23.39
C VAL A 8 -4.92 -1.09 -23.53
N SER A 9 -3.91 -1.67 -22.90
CA SER A 9 -3.73 -3.12 -22.86
C SER A 9 -3.33 -3.60 -21.47
N ALA A 10 -3.82 -4.78 -21.11
CA ALA A 10 -3.34 -5.50 -19.94
C ALA A 10 -1.88 -5.92 -20.17
N THR A 11 -1.08 -5.93 -19.11
CA THR A 11 0.31 -6.40 -19.17
C THR A 11 0.65 -7.28 -17.97
N ARG A 12 1.50 -8.27 -18.22
CA ARG A 12 2.21 -9.06 -17.21
C ARG A 12 3.73 -8.87 -17.29
N ASP A 13 4.19 -7.92 -18.11
CA ASP A 13 5.59 -7.51 -18.15
C ASP A 13 5.91 -6.71 -16.89
N ARG A 14 6.53 -7.39 -15.93
CA ARG A 14 6.88 -6.83 -14.63
C ARG A 14 7.91 -5.71 -14.75
N GLU A 15 8.89 -5.84 -15.64
CA GLU A 15 9.95 -4.84 -15.78
C GLU A 15 9.44 -3.56 -16.41
N LEU A 16 8.52 -3.67 -17.38
CA LEU A 16 7.79 -2.51 -17.89
C LEU A 16 6.99 -1.79 -16.78
N VAL A 17 6.20 -2.54 -16.01
CA VAL A 17 5.40 -1.94 -14.92
C VAL A 17 6.31 -1.24 -13.92
N ARG A 18 7.39 -1.92 -13.51
CA ARG A 18 8.40 -1.39 -12.59
C ARG A 18 9.05 -0.11 -13.13
N SER A 19 9.42 -0.06 -14.41
CA SER A 19 10.07 1.12 -14.99
C SER A 19 9.18 2.37 -14.97
N LEU A 20 7.85 2.19 -15.01
CA LEU A 20 6.88 3.29 -14.99
C LEU A 20 6.66 3.89 -13.60
N ILE A 21 7.07 3.20 -12.52
CA ILE A 21 6.79 3.61 -11.14
C ILE A 21 8.04 3.79 -10.28
N THR A 22 9.24 3.58 -10.81
CA THR A 22 10.47 3.69 -10.01
C THR A 22 10.96 5.12 -9.78
N GLY A 23 10.36 6.13 -10.43
CA GLY A 23 10.80 7.53 -10.36
C GLY A 23 10.76 8.12 -8.96
N ASP A 24 9.67 7.89 -8.22
CA ASP A 24 9.55 8.24 -6.79
C ASP A 24 9.12 7.01 -5.98
N ARG A 25 10.12 6.29 -5.48
CA ARG A 25 9.93 5.04 -4.76
C ARG A 25 9.20 5.21 -3.42
N TRP A 26 9.19 6.41 -2.84
CA TRP A 26 8.51 6.66 -1.58
C TRP A 26 6.99 6.77 -1.79
N ILE A 27 6.59 7.42 -2.87
CA ILE A 27 5.19 7.50 -3.29
C ILE A 27 4.69 6.15 -3.83
N THR A 28 5.52 5.44 -4.58
CA THR A 28 5.13 4.18 -5.23
C THR A 28 5.44 2.92 -4.42
N ALA A 29 5.87 3.06 -3.16
CA ALA A 29 6.33 1.95 -2.32
C ALA A 29 5.39 0.73 -2.26
N HIS A 30 4.08 0.97 -2.14
CA HIS A 30 3.07 -0.11 -2.15
C HIS A 30 3.01 -0.78 -3.53
N ALA A 31 2.82 0.01 -4.59
CA ALA A 31 2.77 -0.49 -5.97
C ALA A 31 4.04 -1.26 -6.37
N LEU A 32 5.21 -0.83 -5.89
CA LEU A 32 6.48 -1.54 -6.08
C LEU A 32 6.51 -2.89 -5.34
N ALA A 33 5.99 -2.95 -4.11
CA ALA A 33 5.87 -4.21 -3.36
C ALA A 33 4.86 -5.18 -4.00
N ASP A 34 3.82 -4.66 -4.66
CA ASP A 34 2.81 -5.46 -5.38
C ASP A 34 3.38 -6.20 -6.61
N LEU A 35 4.64 -5.95 -6.97
CA LEU A 35 5.37 -6.67 -8.03
C LEU A 35 6.15 -7.89 -7.54
N ASP A 36 6.23 -8.12 -6.23
CA ASP A 36 6.83 -9.32 -5.66
C ASP A 36 6.05 -10.59 -6.07
N ASP A 37 6.72 -11.74 -6.07
CA ASP A 37 6.17 -12.97 -6.66
C ASP A 37 4.86 -13.46 -6.02
N GLY A 38 4.66 -13.22 -4.72
CA GLY A 38 3.42 -13.55 -4.02
C GLY A 38 2.27 -12.57 -4.30
N GLU A 39 2.59 -11.32 -4.65
CA GLU A 39 1.60 -10.26 -4.81
C GLU A 39 1.21 -10.05 -6.28
N PHE A 40 2.16 -10.13 -7.21
CA PHE A 40 1.95 -9.84 -8.62
C PHE A 40 0.82 -10.64 -9.28
N PRO A 41 0.58 -11.94 -8.96
CA PRO A 41 -0.59 -12.65 -9.47
C PRO A 41 -1.92 -12.00 -9.10
N ARG A 42 -1.99 -11.33 -7.94
CA ARG A 42 -3.15 -10.60 -7.39
C ARG A 42 -3.22 -9.14 -7.86
N THR A 43 -2.26 -8.69 -8.67
CA THR A 43 -2.18 -7.33 -9.20
C THR A 43 -2.49 -7.33 -10.69
N ARG A 44 -3.57 -6.66 -11.09
CA ARG A 44 -3.91 -6.47 -12.50
C ARG A 44 -3.31 -5.16 -12.99
N CYS A 45 -2.46 -5.22 -14.00
CA CYS A 45 -1.78 -4.05 -14.57
C CYS A 45 -2.29 -3.74 -15.97
N PHE A 46 -2.54 -2.47 -16.23
CA PHE A 46 -2.91 -1.93 -17.54
C PHE A 46 -2.04 -0.75 -17.89
N VAL A 47 -1.57 -0.70 -19.13
CA VAL A 47 -0.74 0.39 -19.64
C VAL A 47 -1.47 1.09 -20.78
N ALA A 48 -1.60 2.41 -20.68
CA ALA A 48 -2.02 3.26 -21.78
C ALA A 48 -0.80 3.68 -22.60
N ARG A 49 -0.91 3.61 -23.93
CA ARG A 49 0.14 4.01 -24.86
C ARG A 49 -0.37 5.00 -25.89
N ARG A 50 0.50 5.93 -26.28
CA ARG A 50 0.35 6.77 -27.46
C ARG A 50 1.38 6.30 -28.48
N GLY A 51 0.93 5.50 -29.46
CA GLY A 51 1.83 4.73 -30.32
C GLY A 51 2.64 3.71 -29.50
N ALA A 52 3.96 3.74 -29.62
CA ALA A 52 4.85 2.85 -28.85
C ALA A 52 5.11 3.31 -27.41
N THR A 53 4.80 4.58 -27.08
CA THR A 53 5.20 5.21 -25.82
C THR A 53 4.16 4.94 -24.73
N PRO A 54 4.53 4.29 -23.61
CA PRO A 54 3.69 4.25 -22.41
C PRO A 54 3.51 5.64 -21.82
N ILE A 55 2.26 6.03 -21.57
CA ILE A 55 1.92 7.35 -21.01
C ILE A 55 1.24 7.24 -19.64
N ALA A 56 0.61 6.10 -19.32
CA ALA A 56 0.01 5.87 -18.02
C ALA A 56 -0.02 4.39 -17.65
N LEU A 57 -0.14 4.14 -16.34
CA LEU A 57 -0.24 2.83 -15.73
C LEU A 57 -1.38 2.83 -14.71
N GLY A 58 -2.21 1.80 -14.76
CA GLY A 58 -3.16 1.46 -13.71
C GLY A 58 -2.83 0.10 -13.11
N MET A 59 -2.85 0.00 -11.79
CA MET A 59 -2.67 -1.25 -11.06
C MET A 59 -3.81 -1.43 -10.06
N GLU A 60 -4.60 -2.48 -10.23
CA GLU A 60 -5.65 -2.87 -9.30
C GLU A 60 -5.17 -4.08 -8.50
N TYR A 61 -4.94 -3.86 -7.19
CA TYR A 61 -4.57 -4.92 -6.27
C TYR A 61 -5.82 -5.58 -5.69
N SER A 62 -5.86 -6.91 -5.73
CA SER A 62 -6.99 -7.72 -5.26
C SER A 62 -6.64 -8.66 -4.10
N GLY A 63 -5.49 -8.43 -3.45
CA GLY A 63 -5.08 -9.20 -2.28
C GLY A 63 -5.68 -8.68 -0.98
N TRP A 64 -4.85 -8.58 0.07
CA TRP A 64 -5.32 -8.22 1.40
C TRP A 64 -5.79 -6.76 1.48
N ALA A 65 -6.79 -6.49 2.32
CA ALA A 65 -7.26 -5.12 2.51
C ALA A 65 -6.21 -4.24 3.23
N PRO A 66 -6.14 -2.92 2.91
CA PRO A 66 -6.91 -2.24 1.86
C PRO A 66 -6.42 -2.65 0.46
N GLN A 67 -7.36 -2.70 -0.49
CA GLN A 67 -7.09 -3.02 -1.90
C GLN A 67 -6.93 -1.71 -2.69
N PRO A 68 -5.70 -1.19 -2.88
CA PRO A 68 -5.51 0.07 -3.57
C PRO A 68 -5.69 -0.06 -5.09
N LEU A 69 -6.16 1.02 -5.69
CA LEU A 69 -6.00 1.29 -7.11
C LEU A 69 -4.89 2.33 -7.27
N HIS A 70 -3.79 1.94 -7.89
CA HIS A 70 -2.69 2.84 -8.21
C HIS A 70 -2.83 3.36 -9.64
N LEU A 71 -2.75 4.67 -9.81
CA LEU A 71 -2.83 5.34 -11.11
C LEU A 71 -1.64 6.30 -11.25
N TYR A 72 -0.86 6.13 -12.31
CA TYR A 72 0.35 6.92 -12.57
C TYR A 72 0.42 7.35 -14.04
N GLY A 73 0.97 8.53 -14.30
CA GLY A 73 1.22 9.04 -15.65
C GLY A 73 0.24 10.15 -16.09
N GLU A 74 0.10 10.31 -17.40
CA GLU A 74 -0.67 11.40 -18.02
C GLU A 74 -2.19 11.26 -17.73
N PRO A 75 -2.91 12.37 -17.44
CA PRO A 75 -4.35 12.36 -17.18
C PRO A 75 -5.19 11.67 -18.27
N GLU A 76 -4.90 11.92 -19.55
CA GLU A 76 -5.63 11.30 -20.66
C GLU A 76 -5.48 9.78 -20.65
N GLY A 77 -4.27 9.28 -20.42
CA GLY A 77 -4.00 7.84 -20.33
C GLY A 77 -4.68 7.19 -19.13
N ILE A 78 -4.69 7.86 -17.97
CA ILE A 78 -5.42 7.41 -16.78
C ILE A 78 -6.92 7.32 -17.09
N ALA A 79 -7.49 8.34 -17.75
CA ALA A 79 -8.91 8.36 -18.12
C ALA A 79 -9.26 7.18 -19.05
N THR A 80 -8.43 6.92 -20.07
CA THR A 80 -8.63 5.79 -20.98
C THR A 80 -8.52 4.44 -20.24
N ILE A 81 -7.60 4.30 -19.28
CA ILE A 81 -7.49 3.08 -18.45
C ILE A 81 -8.76 2.88 -17.62
N LEU A 82 -9.28 3.93 -17.00
CA LEU A 82 -10.52 3.88 -16.22
C LEU A 82 -11.75 3.62 -17.10
N GLN A 83 -11.66 3.88 -18.41
CA GLN A 83 -12.74 3.59 -19.34
C GLN A 83 -12.68 2.17 -19.92
N HIS A 84 -11.49 1.66 -20.22
CA HIS A 84 -11.35 0.45 -21.03
C HIS A 84 -10.62 -0.71 -20.33
N GLY A 85 -9.91 -0.46 -19.23
CA GLY A 85 -9.09 -1.45 -18.54
C GLY A 85 -9.59 -1.82 -17.14
N ILE A 86 -9.66 -0.83 -16.26
CA ILE A 86 -9.95 -1.01 -14.83
C ILE A 86 -11.14 -0.15 -14.43
N ARG A 87 -12.25 -0.77 -13.99
CA ARG A 87 -13.46 -0.07 -13.50
C ARG A 87 -13.93 -0.67 -12.18
N PRO A 88 -13.22 -0.42 -11.07
CA PRO A 88 -13.73 -0.85 -9.79
C PRO A 88 -14.98 -0.04 -9.45
N ARG A 89 -15.92 -0.66 -8.72
CA ARG A 89 -17.11 0.03 -8.18
C ARG A 89 -16.74 1.05 -7.10
N ALA A 90 -15.71 0.73 -6.31
CA ALA A 90 -15.11 1.59 -5.31
C ALA A 90 -13.64 1.16 -5.13
N ALA A 91 -12.75 2.11 -4.85
CA ALA A 91 -11.34 1.81 -4.64
C ALA A 91 -10.69 2.81 -3.68
N TRP A 92 -9.68 2.36 -2.95
CA TRP A 92 -8.78 3.25 -2.22
C TRP A 92 -7.70 3.76 -3.19
N VAL A 93 -7.65 5.07 -3.43
CA VAL A 93 -6.68 5.65 -4.35
C VAL A 93 -5.72 6.57 -3.61
N PRO A 94 -4.41 6.27 -3.57
CA PRO A 94 -3.43 7.23 -3.12
C PRO A 94 -3.24 8.31 -4.18
N THR A 95 -3.50 9.57 -3.82
CA THR A 95 -3.29 10.73 -4.70
C THR A 95 -2.39 11.77 -4.03
N PRO A 96 -1.79 12.69 -4.80
CA PRO A 96 -1.28 13.94 -4.24
C PRO A 96 -2.36 14.70 -3.47
N ILE A 97 -1.93 15.61 -2.58
CA ILE A 97 -2.83 16.58 -1.94
C ILE A 97 -3.46 17.43 -3.05
N GLY A 98 -4.80 17.49 -3.08
CA GLY A 98 -5.56 18.08 -4.19
C GLY A 98 -6.26 17.05 -5.08
N GLY A 99 -6.05 15.75 -4.87
CA GLY A 99 -6.78 14.69 -5.56
C GLY A 99 -6.21 14.35 -6.94
N ASN A 100 -7.04 13.73 -7.77
CA ASN A 100 -6.74 13.51 -9.18
C ASN A 100 -7.98 13.95 -10.00
N PRO A 101 -7.88 15.00 -10.83
CA PRO A 101 -9.03 15.56 -11.54
C PRO A 101 -9.70 14.55 -12.48
N VAL A 102 -8.98 13.51 -12.93
CA VAL A 102 -9.56 12.44 -13.75
C VAL A 102 -10.54 11.59 -12.95
N LEU A 103 -10.25 11.35 -11.66
CA LEU A 103 -11.15 10.60 -10.78
C LEU A 103 -12.43 11.39 -10.55
N ASP A 104 -12.33 12.71 -10.35
CA ASP A 104 -13.48 13.58 -10.08
C ASP A 104 -14.49 13.63 -11.24
N LEU A 105 -14.08 13.25 -12.45
CA LEU A 105 -14.98 13.14 -13.61
C LEU A 105 -15.83 11.87 -13.63
N THR A 106 -15.45 10.84 -12.87
CA THR A 106 -16.03 9.49 -12.99
C THR A 106 -16.41 8.85 -11.66
N TYR A 107 -15.88 9.35 -10.55
CA TYR A 107 -16.08 8.84 -9.21
C TYR A 107 -16.45 9.96 -8.24
N GLU A 108 -17.27 9.61 -7.25
CA GLU A 108 -17.52 10.47 -6.09
C GLU A 108 -16.51 10.15 -4.98
N THR A 109 -15.96 11.19 -4.36
CA THR A 109 -15.05 11.01 -3.22
C THR A 109 -15.86 10.84 -1.94
N GLU A 110 -15.87 9.62 -1.41
CA GLU A 110 -16.54 9.34 -0.12
C GLU A 110 -15.76 9.91 1.07
N LYS A 111 -14.44 9.72 1.09
CA LYS A 111 -13.59 10.11 2.22
C LYS A 111 -12.17 10.46 1.78
N ILE A 112 -11.66 11.58 2.28
CA ILE A 112 -10.25 11.97 2.16
C ILE A 112 -9.55 11.71 3.49
N ASN A 113 -8.42 11.00 3.46
CA ASN A 113 -7.53 10.84 4.60
C ASN A 113 -6.20 11.52 4.29
N PRO A 114 -6.03 12.81 4.64
CA PRO A 114 -4.76 13.50 4.43
C PRO A 114 -3.65 12.78 5.20
N MET A 115 -2.54 12.51 4.52
CA MET A 115 -1.40 11.82 5.11
C MET A 115 -0.08 12.41 4.62
N LEU A 116 0.87 12.55 5.53
CA LEU A 116 2.26 12.81 5.17
C LEU A 116 2.95 11.46 5.00
N ARG A 117 3.52 11.21 3.83
CA ARG A 117 4.40 10.06 3.65
C ARG A 117 5.79 10.39 4.17
N MET A 118 6.27 9.56 5.08
CA MET A 118 7.62 9.63 5.62
C MET A 118 8.40 8.43 5.12
N GLY A 119 9.65 8.67 4.73
CA GLY A 119 10.58 7.65 4.30
C GLY A 119 11.89 7.80 5.07
N LEU A 120 12.58 6.69 5.27
CA LEU A 120 13.92 6.67 5.83
C LEU A 120 14.69 5.48 5.27
N THR A 121 15.99 5.64 5.10
CA THR A 121 16.89 4.57 4.70
C THR A 121 17.50 3.89 5.91
N ARG A 122 18.08 2.70 5.70
CA ARG A 122 18.84 2.01 6.75
C ARG A 122 19.98 2.86 7.32
N ALA A 123 20.59 3.73 6.51
CA ALA A 123 21.69 4.58 6.95
C ALA A 123 21.22 5.73 7.86
N GLU A 124 19.98 6.19 7.70
CA GLU A 124 19.38 7.27 8.48
C GLU A 124 18.64 6.76 9.73
N PHE A 125 18.39 5.45 9.81
CA PHE A 125 17.63 4.85 10.91
C PHE A 125 18.43 4.87 12.22
N VAL A 126 17.90 5.55 13.23
CA VAL A 126 18.41 5.49 14.61
C VAL A 126 17.44 4.65 15.46
N PRO A 127 17.89 3.51 16.01
CA PRO A 127 17.02 2.67 16.82
C PRO A 127 16.67 3.35 18.15
N TYR A 128 15.44 3.13 18.62
CA TYR A 128 15.04 3.52 19.96
C TYR A 128 15.73 2.64 21.01
N THR A 129 16.37 3.26 21.99
CA THR A 129 17.15 2.59 23.05
C THR A 129 16.59 2.82 24.46
N GLY A 130 15.39 3.40 24.58
CA GLY A 130 14.75 3.62 25.87
C GLY A 130 14.12 2.35 26.48
N PRO A 131 13.54 2.46 27.68
CA PRO A 131 13.11 1.30 28.47
C PRO A 131 12.13 0.36 27.77
N ALA A 132 11.25 0.90 26.92
CA ALA A 132 10.26 0.10 26.20
C ALA A 132 10.91 -0.87 25.18
N ALA A 133 12.13 -0.60 24.70
CA ALA A 133 12.81 -1.44 23.72
C ALA A 133 12.99 -2.89 24.21
N ALA A 134 13.28 -3.07 25.50
CA ALA A 134 13.48 -4.39 26.11
C ALA A 134 12.18 -5.20 26.24
N LEU A 135 11.01 -4.56 26.11
CA LEU A 135 9.70 -5.19 26.23
C LEU A 135 9.18 -5.72 24.88
N VAL A 136 9.82 -5.35 23.77
CA VAL A 136 9.35 -5.64 22.43
C VAL A 136 9.64 -7.11 22.07
N VAL A 137 8.59 -7.84 21.75
CA VAL A 137 8.66 -9.25 21.31
C VAL A 137 8.22 -9.41 19.86
N PRO A 138 8.72 -10.41 19.12
CA PRO A 138 8.09 -10.81 17.85
C PRO A 138 6.65 -11.26 18.09
N LEU A 139 5.77 -10.92 17.14
CA LEU A 139 4.42 -11.48 17.08
C LEU A 139 4.37 -12.50 15.95
N ILE A 140 3.60 -13.56 16.17
CA ILE A 140 3.48 -14.72 15.29
C ILE A 140 2.01 -14.93 14.87
N PRO A 141 1.71 -15.85 13.94
CA PRO A 141 0.34 -16.02 13.43
C PRO A 141 -0.72 -16.28 14.51
N SER A 142 -0.37 -16.92 15.63
CA SER A 142 -1.31 -17.12 16.76
C SER A 142 -1.68 -15.83 17.50
N ASP A 143 -0.90 -14.75 17.34
CA ASP A 143 -1.20 -13.44 17.93
C ASP A 143 -2.21 -12.63 17.12
N ALA A 144 -2.66 -13.13 15.96
CA ALA A 144 -3.61 -12.43 15.10
C ALA A 144 -4.89 -12.03 15.83
N GLN A 145 -5.40 -12.85 16.74
CA GLN A 145 -6.58 -12.50 17.53
C GLN A 145 -6.30 -11.33 18.48
N ALA A 146 -5.14 -11.31 19.14
CA ALA A 146 -4.74 -10.23 20.04
C ALA A 146 -4.51 -8.92 19.27
N LEU A 147 -3.93 -8.99 18.08
CA LEU A 147 -3.77 -7.88 17.15
C LEU A 147 -5.14 -7.30 16.73
N ASN A 148 -6.06 -8.14 16.27
CA ASN A 148 -7.41 -7.69 15.90
C ASN A 148 -8.18 -7.07 17.08
N HIS A 149 -8.01 -7.61 18.29
CA HIS A 149 -8.58 -7.01 19.51
C HIS A 149 -7.97 -5.65 19.83
N LEU A 150 -6.65 -5.49 19.67
CA LEU A 150 -5.96 -4.22 19.89
C LEU A 150 -6.42 -3.17 18.87
N TYR A 151 -6.46 -3.53 17.59
CA TYR A 151 -6.76 -2.59 16.51
C TYR A 151 -8.22 -2.16 16.44
N GLN A 152 -9.15 -2.98 16.94
CA GLN A 152 -10.59 -2.69 16.90
C GLN A 152 -11.06 -2.22 15.51
N LEU A 153 -10.57 -2.86 14.46
CA LEU A 153 -10.70 -2.43 13.06
C LEU A 153 -12.15 -2.43 12.52
N GLY A 154 -13.15 -2.78 13.35
CA GLY A 154 -14.55 -2.91 12.97
C GLY A 154 -14.81 -4.14 12.09
N PHE A 155 -16.01 -4.22 11.52
CA PHE A 155 -16.44 -5.38 10.73
C PHE A 155 -15.78 -5.51 9.35
N ALA A 156 -15.16 -4.44 8.84
CA ALA A 156 -14.66 -4.37 7.46
C ALA A 156 -13.15 -4.59 7.30
N ALA A 157 -12.41 -4.70 8.41
CA ALA A 157 -10.99 -4.92 8.38
C ALA A 157 -10.58 -5.96 9.44
N TRP A 158 -9.91 -7.00 8.98
CA TRP A 158 -9.44 -8.11 9.79
C TRP A 158 -8.02 -8.45 9.33
N LEU A 159 -7.11 -8.63 10.29
CA LEU A 159 -5.75 -9.07 10.04
C LEU A 159 -5.68 -10.61 10.12
N PRO A 160 -5.53 -11.33 8.99
CA PRO A 160 -5.45 -12.78 9.02
C PRO A 160 -4.08 -13.27 9.56
N PRO A 161 -4.02 -14.47 10.17
CA PRO A 161 -2.76 -15.06 10.63
C PRO A 161 -1.68 -15.13 9.55
N LEU A 162 -2.05 -15.37 8.29
CA LEU A 162 -1.12 -15.41 7.16
C LEU A 162 -0.44 -14.06 6.91
N ALA A 163 -1.16 -12.93 7.07
CA ALA A 163 -0.55 -11.60 6.95
C ALA A 163 0.48 -11.34 8.07
N VAL A 164 0.28 -11.92 9.26
CA VAL A 164 1.27 -11.87 10.34
C VAL A 164 2.49 -12.74 10.02
N ALA A 165 2.27 -13.90 9.40
CA ALA A 165 3.35 -14.80 8.98
C ALA A 165 4.23 -14.20 7.87
N GLU A 166 3.62 -13.51 6.92
CA GLU A 166 4.29 -12.95 5.74
C GLU A 166 4.95 -11.59 6.02
N GLY A 167 4.43 -10.85 6.99
CA GLY A 167 4.94 -9.55 7.42
C GLY A 167 5.96 -9.62 8.56
N VAL A 168 6.33 -8.44 9.09
CA VAL A 168 7.15 -8.31 10.29
C VAL A 168 6.35 -7.60 11.36
N TYR A 169 5.96 -8.32 12.40
CA TYR A 169 5.18 -7.78 13.51
C TYR A 169 5.94 -7.85 14.83
N ARG A 170 5.80 -6.79 15.61
CA ARG A 170 6.38 -6.63 16.94
C ARG A 170 5.33 -6.06 17.87
N GLY A 171 5.41 -6.41 19.15
CA GLY A 171 4.46 -5.90 20.14
C GLY A 171 4.97 -5.94 21.56
N ILE A 172 4.20 -5.34 22.44
CA ILE A 172 4.44 -5.29 23.88
C ILE A 172 3.21 -5.87 24.58
N HIS A 173 3.44 -6.86 25.44
CA HIS A 173 2.43 -7.43 26.31
C HIS A 173 2.55 -6.84 27.72
N ARG A 174 1.41 -6.57 28.35
CA ARG A 174 1.31 -6.20 29.76
C ARG A 174 0.19 -6.99 30.41
N ASN A 175 0.49 -7.70 31.50
CA ASN A 175 -0.46 -8.56 32.21
C ASN A 175 -1.18 -9.56 31.27
N GLY A 176 -0.42 -10.19 30.37
CA GLY A 176 -0.95 -11.15 29.40
C GLY A 176 -1.76 -10.55 28.23
N LYS A 177 -1.91 -9.23 28.16
CA LYS A 177 -2.63 -8.55 27.07
C LYS A 177 -1.67 -7.79 26.16
N LEU A 178 -1.87 -7.90 24.84
CA LEU A 178 -1.17 -7.05 23.87
C LEU A 178 -1.66 -5.60 24.01
N VAL A 179 -0.75 -4.69 24.35
CA VAL A 179 -1.05 -3.27 24.61
C VAL A 179 -0.44 -2.32 23.60
N ALA A 180 0.59 -2.75 22.86
CA ALA A 180 1.15 -2.01 21.75
C ALA A 180 1.60 -2.99 20.65
N ALA A 181 1.47 -2.58 19.40
CA ALA A 181 1.95 -3.33 18.25
C ALA A 181 2.41 -2.38 17.15
N ALA A 182 3.35 -2.87 16.34
CA ALA A 182 3.75 -2.29 15.07
C ALA A 182 3.96 -3.43 14.07
N GLY A 183 3.64 -3.17 12.81
CA GLY A 183 3.75 -4.16 11.75
C GLY A 183 4.18 -3.56 10.42
N THR A 184 4.09 -4.38 9.39
CA THR A 184 4.27 -3.97 8.00
C THR A 184 2.95 -4.06 7.27
N HIS A 185 2.61 -3.03 6.48
CA HIS A 185 1.54 -3.14 5.49
C HIS A 185 2.00 -4.00 4.30
N VAL A 186 3.22 -3.75 3.82
CA VAL A 186 3.84 -4.51 2.72
C VAL A 186 5.34 -4.68 2.95
N VAL A 187 5.88 -5.78 2.43
CA VAL A 187 7.32 -6.05 2.35
C VAL A 187 7.65 -6.43 0.92
N GLY A 188 8.28 -5.52 0.18
CA GLY A 188 8.80 -5.74 -1.16
C GLY A 188 10.26 -6.17 -1.10
N ARG A 189 10.52 -7.48 -1.13
CA ARG A 189 11.88 -8.06 -1.06
C ARG A 189 12.70 -7.72 -2.31
N ARG A 190 12.10 -7.77 -3.50
CA ARG A 190 12.80 -7.44 -4.76
C ARG A 190 13.25 -5.99 -4.78
N GLU A 191 12.34 -5.12 -4.35
CA GLU A 191 12.54 -3.67 -4.32
C GLU A 191 13.25 -3.17 -3.06
N ARG A 192 13.56 -4.08 -2.12
CA ARG A 192 14.18 -3.79 -0.82
C ARG A 192 13.47 -2.65 -0.08
N ILE A 193 12.14 -2.67 -0.11
CA ILE A 193 11.27 -1.67 0.50
C ILE A 193 10.30 -2.35 1.46
N ALA A 194 9.99 -1.67 2.56
CA ALA A 194 8.95 -2.08 3.48
C ALA A 194 8.15 -0.85 3.87
N VAL A 195 6.84 -0.99 3.98
CA VAL A 195 5.97 0.06 4.52
C VAL A 195 5.56 -0.34 5.92
N VAL A 196 6.00 0.44 6.89
CA VAL A 196 5.59 0.29 8.29
C VAL A 196 4.16 0.81 8.44
N GLY A 197 3.36 0.06 9.19
CA GLY A 197 1.99 0.42 9.50
C GLY A 197 1.49 -0.41 10.66
N ASN A 198 0.17 -0.48 10.84
CA ASN A 198 -0.44 -1.21 11.95
C ASN A 198 0.19 -0.84 13.31
N VAL A 199 0.57 0.43 13.47
CA VAL A 199 1.18 0.96 14.70
C VAL A 199 0.07 1.47 15.60
N LEU A 200 -0.15 0.79 16.71
CA LEU A 200 -1.14 1.20 17.69
C LEU A 200 -0.67 0.88 19.10
N THR A 201 -0.86 1.84 20.00
CA THR A 201 -0.77 1.64 21.44
C THR A 201 -2.16 1.88 22.05
N ALA A 202 -2.61 0.94 22.87
CA ALA A 202 -3.84 1.05 23.65
C ALA A 202 -3.83 2.35 24.47
N SER A 203 -4.96 3.04 24.56
CA SER A 203 -5.07 4.37 25.18
C SER A 203 -4.48 4.41 26.61
N SER A 204 -4.72 3.37 27.40
CA SER A 204 -4.21 3.22 28.77
C SER A 204 -2.69 2.96 28.87
N ALA A 205 -2.02 2.67 27.76
CA ALA A 205 -0.59 2.37 27.71
C ALA A 205 0.23 3.44 26.95
N ARG A 206 -0.41 4.49 26.40
CA ARG A 206 0.28 5.58 25.68
C ARG A 206 1.15 6.43 26.60
N GLY A 207 2.14 7.11 26.03
CA GLY A 207 3.04 8.04 26.75
C GLY A 207 4.17 7.36 27.52
N ASN A 208 4.48 6.09 27.23
CA ASN A 208 5.50 5.31 27.93
C ASN A 208 6.73 4.97 27.05
N GLY A 209 6.93 5.74 25.98
CA GLY A 209 7.78 5.34 24.85
C GLY A 209 7.07 4.36 23.95
#